data_AF-A0A928TW95-F1
#
_entry.id   AF-A0A928TW95-F1
#
_cell.length_a   1.000
_cell.length_b   1.000
_cell.length_c   1.000
_cell.angle_alpha   90.00
_cell.angle_beta   90.00
_cell.angle_gamma   90.00
#
_symmetry.space_group_name_H-M   'P 1'
#
loop_
_entity.id
_entity.type
_entity.pdbx_description
1 polymer ?
#
loop_
_entity_poly.entity_id
_entity_poly.type
_entity_poly.pdbx_seq_one_letter_code
_entity_poly.pdbx_strand_id
1 'polypeptide(L)' 'METITAVYAQSSLQELLRSTIREHKLYRIAADEGGAFLLSEAEYESLIETLHLLSIPNTASNAQKAIR' A
#
# COMPACT_ATOMS: atom_id res chain seq x y z
N MET A 1 -8.85 4.15 -1.60
CA MET A 1 -8.67 3.09 -0.60
C MET A 1 -10.05 2.58 -0.20
N GLU A 2 -10.32 1.31 -0.44
CA GLU A 2 -11.61 0.67 -0.21
C GLU A 2 -11.52 -0.22 1.04
N THR A 3 -12.58 -0.30 1.86
CA THR A 3 -12.63 -1.17 3.04
C THR A 3 -13.54 -2.36 2.76
N ILE A 4 -13.03 -3.57 2.99
CA ILE A 4 -13.74 -4.84 2.78
C ILE A 4 -13.70 -5.68 4.05
N THR A 5 -14.61 -6.64 4.20
CA THR A 5 -14.60 -7.58 5.33
C THR A 5 -13.60 -8.72 5.08
N ALA A 6 -13.08 -9.32 6.15
CA ALA A 6 -12.24 -10.51 6.07
C ALA A 6 -12.93 -11.66 5.34
N VAL A 7 -14.24 -11.84 5.55
CA VAL A 7 -15.05 -12.86 4.88
C VAL A 7 -15.07 -12.65 3.36
N TYR A 8 -15.30 -11.41 2.91
CA TYR A 8 -15.26 -11.09 1.48
C TYR A 8 -13.86 -11.26 0.89
N ALA A 9 -12.83 -10.81 1.63
CA ALA A 9 -11.45 -10.95 1.20
C ALA A 9 -11.05 -12.41 0.98
N GLN A 10 -11.55 -13.32 1.83
CA GLN A 10 -11.31 -14.75 1.70
C GLN A 10 -11.98 -15.33 0.43
N SER A 11 -13.23 -14.99 0.16
CA SER A 11 -13.96 -15.52 -1.02
C SER A 11 -13.44 -14.95 -2.34
N SER A 12 -12.87 -13.75 -2.33
CA SER A 12 -12.50 -12.99 -3.53
C SER A 12 -11.01 -12.73 -3.67
N LEU A 13 -10.16 -13.49 -2.94
CA LEU A 13 -8.72 -13.21 -2.83
C LEU A 13 -8.00 -13.08 -4.19
N GLN A 14 -8.32 -13.94 -5.14
CA GLN A 14 -7.68 -13.94 -6.47
C GLN A 14 -8.01 -12.68 -7.30
N GLU A 15 -9.24 -12.17 -7.17
CA GLU A 15 -9.65 -10.92 -7.81
C GLU A 15 -8.94 -9.73 -7.17
N LEU A 16 -8.93 -9.70 -5.82
CA LEU A 16 -8.28 -8.65 -5.05
C LEU A 16 -6.77 -8.58 -5.32
N LEU A 17 -6.08 -9.73 -5.39
CA LEU A 17 -4.67 -9.77 -5.78
C LEU A 17 -4.45 -9.19 -7.18
N ARG A 18 -5.29 -9.58 -8.15
CA ARG A 18 -5.17 -9.10 -9.53
C ARG A 18 -5.36 -7.59 -9.61
N SER A 19 -6.39 -7.05 -8.95
CA SER A 19 -6.69 -5.63 -8.96
C SER A 19 -5.65 -4.83 -8.18
N THR A 20 -5.14 -5.35 -7.05
CA THR A 20 -4.04 -4.74 -6.31
C THR A 20 -2.76 -4.68 -7.13
N ILE A 21 -2.37 -5.75 -7.81
CA ILE A 21 -1.13 -5.80 -8.61
C ILE A 21 -1.23 -4.97 -9.89
N ARG A 22 -2.37 -5.03 -10.61
CA ARG A 22 -2.47 -4.44 -11.95
C ARG A 22 -3.03 -3.03 -11.97
N GLU A 23 -3.90 -2.72 -11.01
CA GLU A 23 -4.63 -1.44 -10.96
C GLU A 23 -4.15 -0.57 -9.79
N HIS A 24 -3.09 -0.99 -9.10
CA HIS A 24 -2.52 -0.29 -7.95
C HIS A 24 -3.56 0.01 -6.84
N LYS A 25 -4.51 -0.91 -6.65
CA LYS A 25 -5.57 -0.76 -5.65
C LYS A 25 -5.12 -1.16 -4.26
N LEU A 26 -5.35 -0.26 -3.31
CA LEU A 26 -5.16 -0.46 -1.87
C LEU A 26 -6.49 -0.80 -1.19
N TYR A 27 -6.53 -1.96 -0.53
CA TYR A 27 -7.67 -2.40 0.28
C TYR A 27 -7.34 -2.42 1.76
N ARG A 28 -8.29 -1.99 2.60
CA ARG A 28 -8.28 -2.26 4.03
C ARG A 28 -9.21 -3.44 4.31
N ILE A 29 -8.68 -4.52 4.85
CA ILE A 29 -9.43 -5.71 5.25
C ILE A 29 -9.77 -5.57 6.73
N ALA A 30 -11.04 -5.38 7.05
CA ALA A 30 -11.55 -5.29 8.41
C ALA A 30 -11.84 -6.69 8.99
N ALA A 31 -11.42 -6.93 10.22
CA ALA A 31 -11.68 -8.12 11.02
C ALA A 31 -12.08 -7.70 12.45
N ASP A 32 -12.63 -8.63 13.23
CA ASP A 32 -13.11 -8.32 14.59
C ASP A 32 -11.99 -7.83 15.52
N GLU A 33 -10.75 -8.27 15.28
CA GLU A 33 -9.56 -7.90 16.05
C GLU A 33 -8.86 -6.63 15.52
N GLY A 34 -9.36 -6.04 14.43
CA GLY A 34 -8.79 -4.84 13.82
C GLY A 34 -8.83 -4.85 12.29
N GLY A 35 -7.68 -4.75 11.65
CA GLY A 35 -7.62 -4.83 10.20
C GLY A 35 -6.20 -4.83 9.62
N ALA A 36 -6.11 -5.23 8.37
CA ALA A 36 -4.87 -5.29 7.60
C ALA A 36 -5.01 -4.51 6.28
N PHE A 37 -3.88 -4.18 5.65
CA PHE A 37 -3.88 -3.60 4.31
C PHE A 37 -3.38 -4.63 3.31
N LEU A 38 -4.08 -4.72 2.18
CA LEU A 38 -3.60 -5.42 0.99
C LEU A 38 -3.08 -4.37 0.00
N LEU A 39 -1.79 -4.44 -0.26
CA LEU A 39 -1.05 -3.65 -1.23
C LEU A 39 -0.19 -4.57 -2.07
N SER A 40 0.19 -4.11 -3.26
CA SER A 40 1.08 -4.86 -4.12
C SER A 40 2.52 -4.76 -3.59
N GLU A 41 3.33 -5.77 -3.91
CA GLU A 41 4.73 -5.80 -3.53
C GLU A 41 5.49 -4.58 -4.05
N ALA A 42 5.21 -4.14 -5.29
CA ALA A 42 5.86 -2.97 -5.89
C ALA A 42 5.57 -1.68 -5.09
N GLU A 43 4.33 -1.49 -4.65
CA GLU A 43 3.93 -0.35 -3.83
C GLU A 43 4.53 -0.42 -2.43
N TYR A 44 4.64 -1.61 -1.85
CA TYR A 44 5.30 -1.80 -0.56
C TYR A 44 6.77 -1.43 -0.64
N GLU A 45 7.51 -1.96 -1.61
CA GLU A 45 8.93 -1.65 -1.81
C GLU A 45 9.14 -0.16 -2.08
N SER A 46 8.33 0.44 -2.95
CA SER A 46 8.37 1.87 -3.24
C SER A 46 8.12 2.74 -2.01
N LEU A 47 7.18 2.34 -1.14
CA LEU A 47 6.90 3.01 0.13
C LEU A 47 8.10 2.93 1.08
N ILE A 48 8.68 1.74 1.26
CA ILE A 48 9.83 1.52 2.13
C ILE A 48 11.06 2.29 1.64
N GLU A 49 11.33 2.26 0.33
CA GLU A 49 12.41 3.05 -0.28
C GLU A 49 12.20 4.55 -0.04
N THR A 50 10.99 5.05 -0.29
CA THR A 50 10.67 6.47 -0.07
C THR A 50 10.87 6.86 1.40
N LEU A 51 10.39 6.04 2.34
CA LEU A 51 10.58 6.28 3.77
C LEU A 51 12.07 6.25 4.15
N HIS A 52 12.84 5.32 3.57
CA HIS A 52 14.28 5.25 3.77
C HIS A 52 14.96 6.55 3.32
N LEU A 53 14.70 7.00 2.09
CA LEU A 53 15.26 8.25 1.56
C LEU A 53 14.89 9.46 2.42
N LEU A 54 13.63 9.57 2.85
CA LEU A 54 13.16 10.67 3.70
C LEU A 54 13.73 10.63 5.12
N SER A 55 14.10 9.46 5.63
CA SER A 55 14.73 9.33 6.96
C SER A 55 16.16 9.87 7.01
N ILE A 56 16.80 10.04 5.86
CA ILE A 56 18.15 10.59 5.75
C ILE A 56 18.08 12.13 5.90
N PRO A 57 18.84 12.74 6.83
CA PRO A 57 18.88 14.19 6.99
C PRO A 57 19.20 14.92 5.67
N ASN A 58 18.57 16.07 5.43
CA ASN A 58 18.66 16.87 4.19
C ASN A 58 18.09 16.25 2.89
N THR A 59 17.69 14.97 2.86
CA THR A 59 17.14 14.36 1.64
C THR A 59 15.69 14.78 1.37
N ALA A 60 14.88 14.96 2.42
CA ALA A 60 13.49 15.41 2.28
C ALA A 60 13.37 16.78 1.56
N SER A 61 14.31 17.70 1.83
CA SER A 61 14.36 19.01 1.18
C SER A 61 14.75 18.93 -0.30
N ASN A 62 15.54 17.94 -0.69
CA ASN A 62 15.95 17.72 -2.08
C ASN A 62 14.87 16.98 -2.88
N ALA A 63 14.19 16.00 -2.27
CA ALA A 63 13.05 15.32 -2.87
C ALA A 63 11.93 16.31 -3.25
N GLN A 64 11.60 17.26 -2.37
CA GLN A 64 10.62 18.32 -2.66
C GLN A 64 11.02 19.23 -3.82
N LYS A 65 12.33 19.44 -4.04
CA LYS A 65 12.85 20.24 -5.17
C LYS A 65 12.84 19.46 -6.49
N ALA A 66 13.03 18.15 -6.45
CA ALA A 66 13.07 17.29 -7.64
C ALA A 66 11.69 17.05 -8.27
N ILE A 67 10.62 17.18 -7.49
CA ILE A 67 9.23 16.99 -7.93
C ILE A 67 8.64 18.30 -8.55
N ARG A 68 9.44 19.37 -8.63
CA ARG A 68 8.99 20.70 -9.05
C ARG A 68 9.51 21.12 -10.43
#